data_AF-A0A2E8K749-F1
#
_entry.id   AF-A0A2E8K749-F1
#
_cell.length_a   1.000
_cell.length_b   1.000
_cell.length_c   1.000
_cell.angle_alpha   90.00
_cell.angle_beta   90.00
_cell.angle_gamma   90.00
#
_symmetry.space_group_name_H-M   'P 1'
#
loop_
_entity.id
_entity.type
_entity.pdbx_description
1 polymer ?
#
loop_
_entity_poly.entity_id
_entity_poly.type
_entity_poly.pdbx_seq_one_letter_code
_entity_poly.pdbx_strand_id
1 'polypeptide(L)' 'MAGFRKVTPGVFDAAVMAFSVRDEHDFLESRFLDRNGQVVAKVIRFLDDDEELLPEADLLIADPLPRTGIGKTS' A
#
# COMPACT_ATOMS: atom_id res chain seq x y z
N MET A 1 10.92 -10.22 9.08
CA MET A 1 9.94 -10.03 8.00
C MET A 1 9.35 -8.64 8.18
N ALA A 2 9.40 -7.80 7.15
CA ALA A 2 8.64 -6.54 7.18
C ALA A 2 7.15 -6.92 7.23
N GLY A 3 6.44 -6.36 8.20
CA GLY A 3 5.01 -6.57 8.36
C GLY A 3 4.23 -5.55 7.55
N PHE A 4 2.90 -5.68 7.56
CA PHE A 4 1.99 -4.64 7.10
C PHE A 4 1.12 -4.21 8.27
N ARG A 5 0.91 -2.91 8.44
CA ARG A 5 0.02 -2.36 9.46
C ARG A 5 -1.16 -1.64 8.84
N LYS A 6 -2.35 -1.84 9.41
CA LYS A 6 -3.57 -1.13 9.01
C LYS A 6 -3.49 0.32 9.44
N VAL A 7 -3.87 1.21 8.54
CA VAL A 7 -3.79 2.66 8.72
C VAL A 7 -5.08 3.35 8.28
N THR A 8 -5.22 4.61 8.64
CA THR A 8 -6.28 5.48 8.14
C THR A 8 -5.98 5.96 6.72
N PRO A 9 -6.99 6.41 5.96
CA PRO A 9 -6.81 6.95 4.61
C PRO A 9 -5.75 8.05 4.51
N GLY A 10 -5.75 9.02 5.44
CA GLY A 10 -4.76 10.11 5.40
C GLY A 10 -3.31 9.65 5.57
N VAL A 11 -3.06 8.60 6.37
CA VAL A 11 -1.71 8.02 6.53
C VAL A 11 -1.32 7.22 5.29
N PHE A 12 -2.29 6.50 4.70
CA PHE A 12 -2.10 5.78 3.46
C PHE A 12 -1.75 6.71 2.30
N ASP A 13 -2.53 7.77 2.11
CA ASP A 13 -2.31 8.77 1.06
C ASP A 13 -0.94 9.44 1.19
N ALA A 14 -0.57 9.83 2.41
CA ALA A 14 0.76 10.40 2.67
C ALA A 14 1.89 9.42 2.35
N ALA A 15 1.72 8.13 2.67
CA ALA A 15 2.69 7.11 2.32
C ALA A 15 2.79 6.95 0.81
N VAL A 16 1.67 6.75 0.10
CA VAL A 16 1.65 6.59 -1.36
C VAL A 16 2.27 7.80 -2.07
N MET A 17 1.95 9.02 -1.64
CA MET A 17 2.52 10.25 -2.20
C MET A 17 4.03 10.40 -1.96
N ALA A 18 4.55 9.84 -0.87
CA ALA A 18 5.98 9.93 -0.55
C ALA A 18 6.87 9.07 -1.47
N PHE A 19 6.30 8.07 -2.15
CA PHE A 19 7.04 7.19 -3.06
C PHE A 19 6.60 7.43 -4.52
N SER A 20 7.52 7.34 -5.49
CA SER A 20 7.11 7.16 -6.89
C SER A 20 6.61 5.74 -7.05
N VAL A 21 5.30 5.57 -6.94
CA VAL A 21 4.66 4.26 -6.93
C VAL A 21 4.27 3.81 -8.34
N ARG A 22 4.51 2.53 -8.66
CA ARG A 22 3.69 1.80 -9.66
C ARG A 22 2.57 1.09 -8.90
N ASP A 23 1.38 1.12 -9.46
CA ASP A 23 0.24 0.32 -9.02
C ASP A 23 0.22 -1.03 -9.73
N GLU A 24 -0.02 -2.08 -8.97
CA GLU A 24 -0.40 -3.40 -9.46
C GLU A 24 -1.77 -3.73 -8.88
N HIS A 25 -2.75 -3.94 -9.75
CA HIS A 25 -4.13 -4.23 -9.36
C HIS A 25 -4.47 -5.69 -9.64
N ASP A 26 -4.86 -6.40 -8.59
CA ASP A 26 -5.56 -7.67 -8.63
C ASP A 26 -7.01 -7.45 -8.13
N PHE A 27 -7.86 -8.49 -8.24
CA PHE A 27 -9.29 -8.41 -7.96
C PHE A 27 -9.56 -7.88 -6.54
N LEU A 28 -8.97 -8.52 -5.51
CA LEU A 28 -9.16 -8.15 -4.10
C LEU A 28 -7.98 -7.41 -3.49
N GLU A 29 -6.85 -7.31 -4.19
CA GLU A 29 -5.65 -6.68 -3.65
C GLU A 29 -5.08 -5.67 -4.65
N SER A 30 -4.73 -4.49 -4.17
CA SER A 30 -3.99 -3.50 -4.96
C SER A 30 -2.70 -3.15 -4.24
N ARG A 31 -1.56 -3.29 -4.92
CA ARG A 31 -0.23 -3.06 -4.37
C ARG A 31 0.35 -1.79 -4.96
N PHE A 32 1.02 -1.02 -4.12
CA PHE A 32 1.77 0.16 -4.49
C PHE A 32 3.24 -0.14 -4.22
N LEU A 33 4.06 -0.12 -5.27
CA LEU A 33 5.45 -0.53 -5.21
C LEU A 33 6.38 0.67 -5.41
N ASP A 34 7.47 0.73 -4.64
CA ASP A 34 8.52 1.71 -4.87
C ASP A 34 9.31 1.43 -6.17
N ARG A 35 10.31 2.27 -6.46
CA ARG A 35 11.18 2.13 -7.64
C ARG A 35 12.04 0.85 -7.64
N ASN A 36 12.21 0.21 -6.48
CA ASN A 36 12.94 -1.04 -6.34
C ASN A 36 12.02 -2.27 -6.40
N GLY A 37 10.71 -2.07 -6.64
CA GLY A 37 9.71 -3.13 -6.64
C GLY A 37 9.33 -3.62 -5.23
N GLN A 38 9.58 -2.83 -4.18
CA GLN A 38 9.13 -3.14 -2.83
C GLN A 38 7.73 -2.58 -2.59
N VAL A 39 6.82 -3.42 -2.10
CA VAL A 39 5.47 -2.97 -1.75
C VAL A 39 5.54 -2.01 -0.56
N VAL A 40 5.19 -0.74 -0.79
CA VAL A 40 5.14 0.30 0.25
C VAL A 40 3.78 0.36 0.91
N ALA A 41 2.73 0.06 0.15
CA ALA A 41 1.35 0.08 0.61
C ALA A 41 0.51 -0.92 -0.18
N LYS A 42 -0.59 -1.38 0.42
CA LYS A 42 -1.60 -2.18 -0.29
C LYS A 42 -3.01 -1.94 0.23
N VAL A 43 -3.98 -2.16 -0.64
CA VAL A 43 -5.41 -2.09 -0.35
C VAL A 43 -5.99 -3.49 -0.47
N ILE A 44 -6.68 -3.97 0.56
CA ILE A 44 -7.41 -5.25 0.55
C ILE A 44 -8.89 -4.94 0.53
N ARG A 45 -9.58 -5.47 -0.48
CA ARG A 45 -11.04 -5.39 -0.61
C ARG A 45 -11.64 -6.70 -0.11
N PHE A 46 -12.88 -6.62 0.33
CA PHE A 46 -13.63 -7.75 0.84
C PHE A 46 -14.82 -8.04 -0.07
N LEU A 47 -15.24 -9.30 -0.07
CA LEU A 47 -16.52 -9.70 -0.64
C LEU A 47 -17.50 -9.95 0.50
N ASP A 48 -18.79 -9.77 0.23
CA ASP A 48 -19.86 -10.22 1.12
C ASP A 48 -20.19 -11.70 0.90
N ASP A 49 -21.25 -12.16 1.56
CA ASP A 49 -21.71 -13.56 1.49
C ASP A 49 -22.23 -13.96 0.09
N ASP A 50 -22.58 -12.97 -0.75
CA ASP A 50 -23.08 -13.15 -2.11
C ASP A 50 -21.97 -12.96 -3.17
N GLU A 51 -20.69 -12.94 -2.73
CA GLU A 51 -19.51 -12.66 -3.56
C GLU A 51 -19.50 -11.26 -4.20
N GLU A 52 -20.27 -10.31 -3.68
CA GLU A 52 -20.28 -8.92 -4.13
C GLU A 52 -19.21 -8.10 -3.42
N LEU A 53 -18.62 -7.11 -4.13
CA LEU A 53 -17.58 -6.25 -3.57
C LEU A 53 -18.15 -5.31 -2.50
N LEU A 54 -17.60 -5.43 -1.29
CA LEU A 54 -17.91 -4.53 -0.18
C LEU A 54 -17.25 -3.15 -0.38
N PRO A 55 -17.90 -2.06 0.09
CA PRO A 55 -17.32 -0.72 0.06
C PRO A 55 -16.14 -0.56 1.04
N GLU A 56 -16.04 -1.41 2.06
CA GLU A 56 -14.94 -1.41 3.00
C GLU A 56 -13.66 -1.99 2.39
N ALA A 57 -12.53 -1.38 2.77
CA ALA A 57 -11.22 -1.88 2.42
C ALA A 57 -10.21 -1.64 3.55
N ASP A 58 -9.26 -2.55 3.66
CA ASP A 58 -8.12 -2.39 4.56
C ASP A 58 -6.98 -1.69 3.83
N LEU A 59 -6.62 -0.51 4.35
CA LEU A 59 -5.47 0.26 3.91
C LEU A 59 -4.26 -0.13 4.75
N LEU A 60 -3.24 -0.67 4.09
CA LEU A 60 -2.06 -1.23 4.74
C LEU A 60 -0.80 -0.53 4.24
N ILE A 61 0.14 -0.27 5.14
CA ILE A 61 1.50 0.17 4.78
C ILE A 61 2.55 -0.80 5.30
N ALA A 62 3.67 -0.92 4.59
CA ALA A 62 4.81 -1.70 5.04
C ALA A 62 5.39 -1.13 6.34
N ASP A 63 5.78 -2.01 7.25
CA ASP A 63 6.38 -1.66 8.54
C ASP A 63 7.64 -2.52 8.82
N PRO A 64 8.84 -1.93 8.86
CA PRO A 64 9.11 -0.52 8.58
C PRO A 64 8.88 -0.17 7.11
N LEU A 65 8.53 1.10 6.83
CA LEU A 65 8.44 1.60 5.46
C LEU A 65 9.79 1.43 4.74
N PRO A 66 9.80 1.02 3.47
CA PRO A 66 10.99 1.03 2.63
C PRO A 66 11.68 2.38 2.69
N ARG A 67 13.02 2.40 2.72
CA ARG A 67 13.75 3.67 2.69
C ARG A 67 13.48 4.34 1.35
N THR A 68 12.74 5.44 1.36
CA THR A 68 12.63 6.34 0.23
C THR A 68 14.04 6.77 -0.13
N GLY A 69 14.53 6.35 -1.29
CA GLY A 69 15.82 6.77 -1.83
C GLY A 69 15.80 8.23 -2.26
N ILE A 70 15.57 9.16 -1.33
CA ILE A 70 15.83 10.59 -1.52
C ILE A 70 17.14 10.94 -0.82
N GLY A 71 18.20 11.01 -1.61
CA GLY A 71 19.40 11.78 -1.31
C GLY A 71 20.41 11.12 -0.37
N LYS A 72 21.46 10.55 -0.97
CA LYS A 72 22.80 11.02 -0.60
C LYS A 72 22.84 12.50 -0.95
N THR A 73 22.74 13.39 0.03
CA THR A 73 23.32 14.72 -0.09
C THR A 73 24.79 14.61 0.29
N SER A 74 25.61 14.84 -0.74
CA SER A 74 27.03 15.23 -0.81
C SER A 74 27.93 14.98 0.40
#